data_AF-A0A3A5HNE6-F1
#
_entry.id   AF-A0A3A5HNE6-F1
#
_cell.length_a   1.000
_cell.length_b   1.000
_cell.length_c   1.000
_cell.angle_alpha   90.00
_cell.angle_beta   90.00
_cell.angle_gamma   90.00
#
_symmetry.space_group_name_H-M   'P 1'
#
loop_
_entity.id
_entity.type
_entity.pdbx_description
1 polymer ?
#
loop_
_entity_poly.entity_id
_entity_poly.type
_entity_poly.pdbx_seq_one_letter_code
_entity_poly.pdbx_strand_id
1 'polypeptide(L)'
;MDDKPDCLIIEPHKPDLKEKLFFFISGIIVSVPLTLFFGTFTTTLTSVLPFFYAQILSVVIFAPIIEEFAKAYPLFYRHGETEKSIVKLGFLVGLGFGIAEFFVYVFGLGVPFYIRLPGILFHASSTAIVAYGIAKKRPFFFYLIAVGLHLLINFTAIFDRYLLAYIALNSGTYILSWILYSKTRDNFVNGIECKYQT
;
A
#
# COMPACT_ATOMS: atom_id res chain seq x y z
N MET A 1 -17.39 -32.09 -37.84
CA MET A 1 -17.43 -30.63 -37.59
C MET A 1 -16.55 -30.40 -36.39
N ASP A 2 -15.37 -29.85 -36.66
CA ASP A 2 -14.32 -29.63 -35.67
C ASP A 2 -14.61 -28.25 -35.06
N ASP A 3 -15.33 -28.24 -33.94
CA ASP A 3 -15.77 -27.03 -33.25
C ASP A 3 -14.55 -26.46 -32.50
N LYS A 4 -13.68 -25.76 -33.24
CA LYS A 4 -12.58 -25.03 -32.63
C LYS A 4 -13.20 -23.92 -31.78
N PRO A 5 -12.97 -23.90 -30.45
CA PRO A 5 -13.48 -22.83 -29.63
C PRO A 5 -12.93 -21.51 -30.18
N ASP A 6 -13.83 -20.59 -30.54
CA ASP A 6 -13.46 -19.23 -30.93
C ASP A 6 -12.62 -18.62 -29.79
N CYS A 7 -11.30 -18.53 -30.00
CA CYS A 7 -10.41 -17.95 -29.00
C CYS A 7 -10.64 -16.43 -29.02
N LEU A 8 -11.35 -15.94 -27.99
CA LEU A 8 -11.54 -14.52 -27.74
C LEU A 8 -10.20 -13.90 -27.30
N ILE A 9 -9.59 -13.07 -28.16
CA ILE A 9 -8.40 -12.29 -27.81
C ILE A 9 -8.87 -11.09 -26.97
N ILE A 10 -8.68 -11.17 -25.65
CA ILE A 10 -8.87 -10.03 -24.75
C ILE A 10 -7.55 -9.25 -24.71
N GLU A 11 -7.57 -7.95 -25.02
CA GLU A 11 -6.38 -7.11 -24.88
C GLU A 11 -6.16 -6.71 -23.41
N PRO A 12 -4.91 -6.75 -22.90
CA PRO A 12 -4.64 -6.33 -21.54
C PRO A 12 -4.97 -4.86 -21.31
N HIS A 13 -5.78 -4.58 -20.28
CA HIS A 13 -6.13 -3.21 -19.94
C HIS A 13 -4.89 -2.47 -19.41
N LYS A 14 -4.73 -1.22 -19.87
CA LYS A 14 -3.68 -0.31 -19.44
C LYS A 14 -4.34 0.94 -18.88
N PRO A 15 -4.07 1.32 -17.62
CA PRO A 15 -4.76 2.41 -16.99
C PRO A 15 -4.37 3.73 -17.65
N ASP A 16 -5.39 4.48 -18.05
CA ASP A 16 -5.24 5.82 -18.58
C ASP A 16 -4.88 6.82 -17.46
N LEU A 17 -4.78 8.11 -17.81
CA LEU A 17 -4.49 9.14 -16.81
C LEU A 17 -5.62 9.30 -15.78
N LYS A 18 -6.88 9.13 -16.20
CA LYS A 18 -8.05 9.31 -15.33
C LYS A 18 -8.09 8.22 -14.26
N GLU A 19 -7.81 6.98 -14.63
CA GLU A 19 -7.74 5.86 -13.71
C GLU A 19 -6.56 6.01 -12.74
N LYS A 20 -5.38 6.39 -13.23
CA LYS A 20 -4.23 6.70 -12.35
C LYS A 20 -4.57 7.78 -11.34
N LEU A 21 -5.23 8.85 -11.78
CA LEU A 21 -5.67 9.94 -10.92
C LEU A 21 -6.72 9.47 -9.91
N PHE A 22 -7.67 8.63 -10.32
CA PHE A 22 -8.66 8.04 -9.42
C PHE A 22 -7.99 7.26 -8.29
N PHE A 23 -7.04 6.38 -8.59
CA PHE A 23 -6.34 5.60 -7.57
C PHE A 23 -5.50 6.48 -6.64
N PHE A 24 -4.83 7.50 -7.18
CA PHE A 24 -4.14 8.50 -6.36
C PHE A 24 -5.10 9.22 -5.39
N ILE A 25 -6.23 9.75 -5.89
CA ILE A 25 -7.22 10.44 -5.07
C ILE A 25 -7.86 9.49 -4.04
N SER A 26 -8.08 8.22 -4.38
CA SER A 26 -8.62 7.24 -3.44
C SER A 26 -7.73 7.07 -2.20
N GLY A 27 -6.41 7.13 -2.37
CA GLY A 27 -5.46 7.13 -1.26
C GLY A 27 -5.61 8.34 -0.34
N ILE A 28 -5.77 9.54 -0.93
CA ILE A 28 -6.01 10.78 -0.18
C ILE A 28 -7.29 10.66 0.65
N ILE A 29 -8.39 10.24 0.02
CA ILE A 29 -9.72 10.15 0.64
C ILE A 29 -9.71 9.16 1.80
N VAL A 30 -9.04 8.01 1.65
CA VAL A 30 -8.97 6.98 2.69
C VAL A 30 -8.06 7.38 3.85
N SER A 31 -6.97 8.12 3.58
CA SER A 31 -5.98 8.53 4.59
C SER A 31 -6.56 9.40 5.69
N VAL A 32 -7.22 10.51 5.32
CA VAL A 32 -7.72 11.51 6.28
C VAL A 32 -8.60 10.91 7.39
N PRO A 33 -9.69 10.18 7.10
CA PRO A 33 -10.55 9.62 8.14
C PRO A 33 -9.82 8.57 8.98
N LEU A 34 -8.89 7.80 8.42
CA LEU A 34 -8.12 6.81 9.17
C LEU A 34 -7.16 7.47 10.16
N THR A 35 -6.41 8.50 9.74
CA THR A 35 -5.51 9.22 10.64
C THR A 35 -6.27 9.85 11.81
N LEU A 36 -7.44 10.45 11.55
CA LEU A 36 -8.31 11.02 12.60
C LEU A 36 -8.91 9.93 13.51
N PHE A 37 -9.31 8.80 12.93
CA PHE A 37 -9.81 7.64 13.67
C PHE A 37 -8.75 7.11 14.65
N PHE A 38 -7.50 6.93 14.21
CA PHE A 38 -6.44 6.44 15.09
C PHE A 38 -6.07 7.42 16.20
N GLY A 39 -6.08 8.73 15.91
CA GLY A 39 -5.94 9.75 16.95
C GLY A 39 -7.00 9.60 18.04
N THR A 40 -8.28 9.53 17.64
CA THR A 40 -9.41 9.36 18.56
C THR A 40 -9.36 8.01 19.30
N PHE A 41 -8.99 6.94 18.61
CA PHE A 41 -8.87 5.60 19.18
C PHE A 41 -7.76 5.55 20.24
N THR A 42 -6.63 6.21 19.97
CA THR A 42 -5.53 6.34 20.93
C THR A 42 -5.99 7.08 22.18
N THR A 43 -6.62 8.25 22.03
CA THR A 43 -7.17 9.02 23.15
C THR A 43 -8.17 8.20 23.97
N THR A 44 -9.03 7.44 23.30
CA THR A 44 -9.99 6.56 23.98
C THR A 44 -9.27 5.48 24.80
N LEU A 45 -8.25 4.82 24.23
CA LEU A 45 -7.44 3.83 24.95
C LEU A 45 -6.70 4.44 26.16
N THR A 46 -6.28 5.70 26.09
CA THR A 46 -5.62 6.37 27.24
C THR A 46 -6.52 6.57 28.46
N SER A 47 -7.85 6.42 28.32
CA SER A 47 -8.76 6.42 29.48
C SER A 47 -8.62 5.17 30.36
N VAL A 48 -8.07 4.08 29.82
CA VAL A 48 -7.96 2.78 30.49
C VAL A 48 -6.54 2.22 30.53
N LEU A 49 -5.63 2.71 29.68
CA LEU A 49 -4.25 2.26 29.57
C LEU A 49 -3.26 3.42 29.67
N PRO A 50 -2.04 3.20 30.20
CA PRO A 50 -0.97 4.19 30.09
C PRO A 50 -0.68 4.55 28.63
N PHE A 51 -0.29 5.81 28.39
CA PHE A 51 -0.05 6.37 27.05
C PHE A 51 0.85 5.49 26.18
N PHE A 52 1.92 4.94 26.74
CA PHE A 52 2.83 4.05 26.03
C PHE A 52 2.11 2.82 25.46
N TYR A 53 1.32 2.11 26.26
CA TYR A 53 0.59 0.93 25.79
C TYR A 53 -0.52 1.28 24.80
N ALA A 54 -1.19 2.43 25.00
CA ALA A 54 -2.17 2.93 24.06
C ALA A 54 -1.55 3.18 22.67
N GLN A 55 -0.35 3.79 22.61
CA GLN A 55 0.41 4.01 21.37
C GLN A 55 0.84 2.71 20.70
N ILE A 56 1.35 1.74 21.47
CA ILE A 56 1.71 0.42 20.93
C ILE A 56 0.49 -0.26 20.30
N LEU A 57 -0.65 -0.29 20.98
CA LEU A 57 -1.85 -0.94 20.44
C LEU A 57 -2.39 -0.20 19.21
N SER A 58 -2.64 1.10 19.33
CA SER A 58 -3.29 1.89 18.27
C SER A 58 -2.38 2.13 17.07
N VAL A 59 -1.23 2.76 17.28
CA VAL A 59 -0.36 3.27 16.21
C VAL A 59 0.59 2.19 15.72
N VAL A 60 1.19 1.39 16.61
CA VAL A 60 2.08 0.32 16.14
C VAL A 60 1.29 -0.83 15.59
N ILE A 61 0.26 -1.34 16.28
CA ILE A 61 -0.40 -2.59 15.90
C ILE A 61 -1.59 -2.37 14.96
N PHE A 62 -2.62 -1.66 15.41
CA PHE A 62 -3.88 -1.57 14.67
C PHE A 62 -3.79 -0.72 13.40
N ALA A 63 -3.07 0.41 13.44
CA ALA A 63 -2.96 1.30 12.29
C ALA A 63 -2.37 0.59 11.06
N PRO A 64 -1.20 -0.08 11.11
CA PRO A 64 -0.68 -0.84 9.98
C PRO A 64 -1.64 -1.86 9.38
N ILE A 65 -2.34 -2.63 10.21
CA ILE A 65 -3.28 -3.66 9.74
C ILE A 65 -4.39 -3.01 8.91
N ILE A 66 -5.03 -1.98 9.46
CA ILE A 66 -6.19 -1.34 8.84
C ILE A 66 -5.76 -0.49 7.64
N GLU A 67 -4.68 0.28 7.75
CA GLU A 67 -4.22 1.16 6.69
C GLU A 67 -3.73 0.39 5.46
N GLU A 68 -2.92 -0.67 5.63
CA GLU A 68 -2.47 -1.48 4.50
C GLU A 68 -3.66 -2.17 3.81
N PHE A 69 -4.66 -2.62 4.57
CA PHE A 69 -5.87 -3.19 4.00
C PHE A 69 -6.68 -2.14 3.22
N ALA A 70 -6.93 -0.97 3.82
CA ALA A 70 -7.75 0.08 3.23
C ALA A 70 -7.13 0.63 1.93
N LYS A 71 -5.80 0.77 1.88
CA LYS A 71 -5.07 1.17 0.66
C LYS A 71 -5.16 0.09 -0.43
N ALA A 72 -5.05 -1.18 -0.06
CA ALA A 72 -5.09 -2.27 -1.04
C ALA A 72 -6.50 -2.60 -1.53
N TYR A 73 -7.54 -2.26 -0.76
CA TYR A 73 -8.92 -2.64 -1.02
C TYR A 73 -9.42 -2.33 -2.45
N PRO A 74 -9.20 -1.12 -3.03
CA PRO A 74 -9.66 -0.80 -4.38
C PRO A 74 -9.03 -1.66 -5.50
N LEU A 75 -7.90 -2.33 -5.22
CA LEU A 75 -7.15 -3.10 -6.21
C LEU A 75 -7.70 -4.52 -6.39
N PHE A 76 -8.41 -5.08 -5.40
CA PHE A 76 -8.87 -6.48 -5.44
C PHE A 76 -9.85 -6.77 -6.59
N TYR A 77 -10.57 -5.77 -7.05
CA TYR A 77 -11.60 -5.89 -8.09
C TYR A 77 -11.05 -5.64 -9.52
N ARG A 78 -9.73 -5.47 -9.68
CA ARG A 78 -9.09 -5.13 -10.96
C ARG A 78 -8.51 -6.34 -11.67
N HIS A 79 -9.42 -7.16 -12.18
CA HIS A 79 -9.09 -8.44 -12.81
C HIS A 79 -8.58 -8.36 -14.25
N GLY A 80 -8.86 -7.27 -14.97
CA GLY A 80 -8.44 -7.05 -16.36
C GLY A 80 -7.09 -6.36 -16.55
N GLU A 81 -6.45 -5.95 -15.45
CA GLU A 81 -5.15 -5.27 -15.47
C GLU A 81 -3.99 -6.21 -15.77
N THR A 82 -2.89 -5.63 -16.26
CA THR A 82 -1.58 -6.31 -16.24
C THR A 82 -0.97 -6.29 -14.84
N GLU A 83 -0.01 -7.19 -14.58
CA GLU A 83 0.76 -7.17 -13.33
C GLU A 83 1.48 -5.82 -13.12
N LYS A 84 2.05 -5.26 -14.18
CA LYS A 84 2.69 -3.93 -14.13
C LYS A 84 1.70 -2.83 -13.80
N SER A 85 0.53 -2.85 -14.44
CA SER A 85 -0.51 -1.85 -14.24
C SER A 85 -0.98 -1.84 -12.80
N ILE A 86 -1.36 -3.00 -12.24
CA ILE A 86 -1.90 -3.06 -10.87
C ILE A 86 -0.87 -2.62 -9.82
N VAL A 87 0.43 -2.94 -10.01
CA VAL A 87 1.49 -2.46 -9.11
C VAL A 87 1.67 -0.95 -9.19
N LYS A 88 1.61 -0.36 -10.40
CA LYS A 88 1.62 1.11 -10.55
C LYS A 88 0.42 1.77 -9.88
N LEU A 89 -0.77 1.19 -10.04
CA LEU A 89 -1.98 1.69 -9.39
C LEU A 89 -1.85 1.61 -7.86
N GLY A 90 -1.35 0.50 -7.31
CA GLY A 90 -1.07 0.38 -5.88
C GLY A 90 -0.06 1.41 -5.38
N PHE A 91 1.02 1.66 -6.14
CA PHE A 91 1.97 2.72 -5.82
C PHE A 91 1.29 4.09 -5.74
N LEU A 92 0.40 4.41 -6.68
CA LEU A 92 -0.34 5.67 -6.70
C LEU A 92 -1.32 5.81 -5.53
N VAL A 93 -2.04 4.75 -5.15
CA VAL A 93 -2.88 4.76 -3.94
C VAL A 93 -2.05 5.09 -2.71
N GLY A 94 -0.94 4.37 -2.52
CA GLY A 94 -0.05 4.58 -1.38
C GLY A 94 0.58 5.97 -1.38
N LEU A 95 0.92 6.51 -2.55
CA LEU A 95 1.44 7.87 -2.69
C LEU A 95 0.42 8.92 -2.28
N GLY A 96 -0.83 8.80 -2.76
CA GLY A 96 -1.91 9.70 -2.37
C GLY A 96 -2.18 9.63 -0.86
N PHE A 97 -2.19 8.43 -0.29
CA PHE A 97 -2.31 8.22 1.14
C PHE A 97 -1.19 8.92 1.91
N GLY A 98 0.07 8.66 1.56
CA GLY A 98 1.21 9.22 2.26
C GLY A 98 1.30 10.73 2.17
N ILE A 99 0.91 11.34 1.04
CA ILE A 99 0.81 12.80 0.92
C ILE A 99 -0.24 13.36 1.87
N ALA A 100 -1.46 12.82 1.85
CA ALA A 100 -2.54 13.29 2.73
C ALA A 100 -2.13 13.20 4.20
N GLU A 101 -1.57 12.06 4.58
CA GLU A 101 -1.10 11.80 5.94
C GLU A 101 0.04 12.77 6.33
N PHE A 102 1.00 13.02 5.44
CA PHE A 102 2.03 14.05 5.63
C PHE A 102 1.43 15.41 5.94
N PHE A 103 0.41 15.85 5.19
CA PHE A 103 -0.23 17.15 5.44
C PHE A 103 -0.92 17.20 6.81
N VAL A 104 -1.63 16.13 7.20
CA VAL A 104 -2.29 16.04 8.50
C VAL A 104 -1.27 16.11 9.64
N TYR A 105 -0.17 15.35 9.57
CA TYR A 105 0.84 15.36 10.63
C TYR A 105 1.64 16.67 10.70
N VAL A 106 2.10 17.18 9.56
CA VAL A 106 2.98 18.36 9.53
C VAL A 106 2.21 19.64 9.84
N PHE A 107 1.07 19.85 9.19
CA PHE A 107 0.31 21.10 9.34
C PHE A 107 -0.79 21.01 10.39
N GLY A 108 -1.38 19.82 10.59
CA GLY A 108 -2.41 19.60 11.60
C GLY A 108 -1.85 19.32 13.01
N LEU A 109 -0.73 18.61 13.11
CA LEU A 109 -0.15 18.17 14.39
C LEU A 109 1.23 18.76 14.69
N GLY A 110 1.78 19.60 13.81
CA GLY A 110 3.05 20.29 14.04
C GLY A 110 4.29 19.40 14.02
N VAL A 111 4.21 18.20 13.45
CA VAL A 111 5.35 17.28 13.36
C VAL A 111 6.38 17.84 12.37
N PRO A 112 7.70 17.81 12.67
CA PRO A 112 8.71 18.28 11.74
C PRO A 112 8.66 17.59 10.37
N PHE A 113 8.62 18.37 9.29
CA PHE A 113 8.38 17.85 7.94
C PHE A 113 9.41 16.81 7.50
N TYR A 114 10.68 16.97 7.86
CA TYR A 114 11.77 16.08 7.45
C TYR A 114 11.64 14.68 8.06
N ILE A 115 10.93 14.53 9.18
CA ILE A 115 10.66 13.22 9.81
C ILE A 115 9.58 12.47 9.02
N ARG A 116 8.59 13.19 8.50
CA ARG A 116 7.44 12.61 7.78
C ARG A 116 7.68 12.41 6.29
N LEU A 117 8.65 13.10 5.69
CA LEU A 117 8.94 12.99 4.26
C LEU A 117 9.21 11.54 3.79
N PRO A 118 9.98 10.70 4.52
CA PRO A 118 10.16 9.29 4.15
C PRO A 118 8.87 8.48 4.15
N GLY A 119 7.93 8.80 5.05
CA GLY A 119 6.63 8.13 5.18
C GLY A 119 5.80 8.16 3.89
N ILE A 120 5.92 9.23 3.10
CA ILE A 120 5.24 9.35 1.80
C ILE A 120 5.64 8.21 0.86
N LEU A 121 6.96 7.99 0.70
CA LEU A 121 7.49 6.94 -0.16
C LEU A 121 7.29 5.55 0.44
N PHE A 122 7.29 5.45 1.77
CA PHE A 122 6.97 4.20 2.45
C PHE A 122 5.57 3.73 2.09
N HIS A 123 4.54 4.57 2.23
CA HIS A 123 3.16 4.16 1.92
C HIS A 123 2.98 3.80 0.46
N ALA A 124 3.60 4.53 -0.47
CA ALA A 124 3.62 4.18 -1.90
C ALA A 124 4.24 2.79 -2.11
N SER A 125 5.38 2.52 -1.47
CA SER A 125 6.10 1.25 -1.61
C SER A 125 5.38 0.08 -0.94
N SER A 126 4.85 0.25 0.27
CA SER A 126 4.12 -0.80 0.99
C SER A 126 2.87 -1.24 0.22
N THR A 127 2.12 -0.28 -0.32
CA THR A 127 0.91 -0.57 -1.11
C THR A 127 1.27 -1.26 -2.42
N ALA A 128 2.37 -0.87 -3.08
CA ALA A 128 2.89 -1.55 -4.26
C ALA A 128 3.31 -3.01 -3.98
N ILE A 129 3.87 -3.30 -2.80
CA ILE A 129 4.17 -4.67 -2.36
C ILE A 129 2.89 -5.50 -2.27
N VAL A 130 1.81 -4.98 -1.66
CA VAL A 130 0.52 -5.68 -1.60
C VAL A 130 -0.06 -5.88 -3.00
N ALA A 131 -0.01 -4.86 -3.85
CA ALA A 131 -0.46 -4.91 -5.23
C ALA A 131 0.28 -6.00 -6.05
N TYR A 132 1.58 -6.17 -5.82
CA TYR A 132 2.35 -7.27 -6.41
C TYR A 132 1.81 -8.64 -5.94
N GLY A 133 1.48 -8.77 -4.66
CA GLY A 133 0.82 -9.97 -4.15
C GLY A 133 -0.52 -10.26 -4.80
N ILE A 134 -1.34 -9.23 -5.03
CA ILE A 134 -2.62 -9.35 -5.77
C ILE A 134 -2.35 -9.83 -7.20
N ALA A 135 -1.36 -9.23 -7.89
CA ALA A 135 -0.97 -9.61 -9.24
C ALA A 135 -0.55 -11.08 -9.33
N LYS A 136 0.18 -11.57 -8.31
CA LYS A 136 0.68 -12.96 -8.22
C LYS A 136 -0.26 -13.93 -7.53
N LYS A 137 -1.51 -13.54 -7.26
CA LYS A 137 -2.51 -14.39 -6.56
C LYS A 137 -2.06 -14.89 -5.19
N ARG A 138 -1.20 -14.12 -4.51
CA ARG A 138 -0.74 -14.35 -3.14
C ARG A 138 -0.92 -13.11 -2.26
N PRO A 139 -2.10 -12.44 -2.28
CA PRO A 139 -2.28 -11.14 -1.64
C PRO A 139 -2.00 -11.19 -0.14
N PHE A 140 -2.45 -12.25 0.55
CA PHE A 140 -2.30 -12.39 2.00
C PHE A 140 -0.83 -12.35 2.44
N PHE A 141 0.05 -13.07 1.75
CA PHE A 141 1.47 -13.12 2.11
C PHE A 141 2.14 -11.75 1.98
N PHE A 142 1.89 -11.04 0.87
CA PHE A 142 2.48 -9.72 0.65
C PHE A 142 1.81 -8.61 1.49
N TYR A 143 0.53 -8.78 1.83
CA TYR A 143 -0.14 -7.97 2.84
C TYR A 143 0.55 -8.10 4.20
N LEU A 144 0.84 -9.32 4.66
CA LEU A 144 1.57 -9.52 5.93
C LEU A 144 2.99 -8.93 5.88
N ILE A 145 3.68 -8.98 4.75
CA ILE A 145 4.98 -8.30 4.59
C ILE A 145 4.81 -6.79 4.75
N ALA A 146 3.85 -6.17 4.06
CA ALA A 146 3.61 -4.73 4.15
C ALA A 146 3.24 -4.30 5.58
N VAL A 147 2.33 -5.04 6.23
CA VAL A 147 1.96 -4.82 7.64
C VAL A 147 3.18 -4.98 8.55
N GLY A 148 3.99 -6.02 8.37
CA GLY A 148 5.22 -6.25 9.14
C GLY A 148 6.22 -5.09 9.03
N LEU A 149 6.45 -4.60 7.81
CA LEU A 149 7.33 -3.44 7.59
C LEU A 149 6.76 -2.17 8.24
N HIS A 150 5.45 -1.97 8.14
CA HIS A 150 4.78 -0.81 8.72
C HIS A 150 4.78 -0.85 10.26
N LEU A 151 4.52 -2.02 10.87
CA LEU A 151 4.70 -2.27 12.30
C LEU A 151 6.11 -1.85 12.77
N LEU A 152 7.15 -2.31 12.07
CA LEU A 152 8.54 -2.01 12.42
C LEU A 152 8.86 -0.51 12.29
N ILE A 153 8.33 0.15 11.26
CA ILE A 153 8.50 1.60 11.09
C ILE A 153 7.80 2.38 12.20
N ASN A 154 6.55 2.05 12.52
CA ASN A 154 5.82 2.74 13.58
C ASN A 154 6.46 2.48 14.94
N PHE A 155 6.91 1.25 15.19
CA PHE A 155 7.66 0.91 16.40
C PHE A 155 8.94 1.74 16.50
N THR A 156 9.77 1.79 15.45
CA THR A 156 11.01 2.58 15.46
C THR A 156 10.74 4.08 15.57
N ALA A 157 9.63 4.59 15.04
CA ALA A 157 9.24 6.00 15.13
C ALA A 157 8.82 6.43 16.55
N ILE A 158 8.36 5.51 17.41
CA ILE A 158 8.06 5.81 18.82
C ILE A 158 9.33 6.04 19.64
N PHE A 159 10.46 5.45 19.23
CA PHE A 159 11.72 5.57 19.94
C PHE A 159 12.70 6.40 19.11
N ASP A 160 12.83 7.69 19.45
CA ASP A 160 13.68 8.68 18.76
C ASP A 160 15.16 8.27 18.56
N ARG A 161 15.61 7.18 19.19
CA ARG A 161 16.99 6.66 19.13
C ARG A 161 17.26 5.76 17.92
N TYR A 162 16.24 5.34 17.18
CA TYR A 162 16.39 4.36 16.08
C TYR A 162 16.34 4.99 14.68
N LEU A 163 16.82 6.22 14.52
CA LEU A 163 16.83 6.92 13.23
C LEU A 163 17.47 6.10 12.09
N LEU A 164 18.60 5.43 12.34
CA LEU A 164 19.24 4.57 11.33
C LEU A 164 18.36 3.39 10.93
N ALA A 165 17.67 2.76 11.89
CA ALA A 165 16.75 1.66 11.60
C ALA A 165 15.53 2.16 10.82
N TYR A 166 14.99 3.32 11.19
CA TYR A 166 13.89 3.97 10.46
C TYR A 166 14.27 4.25 9.00
N ILE A 167 15.44 4.84 8.75
CA ILE A 167 15.95 5.11 7.39
C ILE A 167 16.17 3.79 6.63
N ALA A 168 16.76 2.78 7.26
CA ALA A 168 16.99 1.48 6.66
C ALA A 168 15.68 0.76 6.29
N LEU A 169 14.66 0.79 7.15
CA LEU A 169 13.35 0.19 6.90
C LEU A 169 12.62 0.89 5.75
N ASN A 170 12.61 2.22 5.72
CA ASN A 170 12.02 3.00 4.63
C ASN A 170 12.71 2.68 3.29
N SER A 171 14.03 2.75 3.27
CA SER A 171 14.83 2.48 2.07
C SER A 171 14.70 1.02 1.62
N GLY A 172 14.72 0.07 2.57
CA GLY A 172 14.53 -1.35 2.31
C GLY A 172 13.15 -1.67 1.74
N THR A 173 12.11 -1.02 2.23
CA THR A 173 10.74 -1.15 1.69
C THR A 173 10.68 -0.65 0.26
N TYR A 174 11.28 0.51 -0.03
CA TYR A 174 11.35 1.05 -1.40
C TYR A 174 12.11 0.11 -2.35
N ILE A 175 13.29 -0.38 -1.94
CA ILE A 175 14.10 -1.30 -2.73
C ILE A 175 13.34 -2.62 -2.96
N LEU A 176 12.67 -3.16 -1.93
CA LEU A 176 11.85 -4.35 -2.07
C LEU A 176 10.72 -4.13 -3.09
N SER A 177 9.98 -3.02 -2.96
CA SER A 177 8.94 -2.65 -3.93
C SER A 177 9.49 -2.57 -5.36
N TRP A 178 10.66 -1.93 -5.55
CA TRP A 178 11.32 -1.84 -6.85
C TRP A 178 11.70 -3.22 -7.42
N ILE A 179 12.27 -4.11 -6.59
CA ILE A 179 12.63 -5.48 -6.99
C ILE A 179 11.38 -6.29 -7.37
N LEU A 180 10.27 -6.10 -6.66
CA LEU A 180 9.02 -6.78 -6.99
C LEU A 180 8.40 -6.22 -8.27
N TYR A 181 8.41 -4.90 -8.45
CA TYR A 181 7.96 -4.24 -9.67
C TYR A 181 8.77 -4.71 -10.89
N SER A 182 10.09 -4.82 -10.80
CA SER A 182 10.92 -5.29 -11.93
C SER A 182 10.65 -6.75 -12.33
N LYS A 183 10.02 -7.54 -11.45
CA LYS A 183 9.57 -8.93 -11.72
C LYS A 183 8.17 -9.02 -12.34
N THR A 184 7.47 -7.91 -12.50
CA THR A 184 6.13 -7.89 -13.12
C THR A 184 6.21 -7.96 -14.64
N ARG A 185 5.20 -8.57 -15.25
CA ARG A 185 5.05 -8.71 -16.71
C ARG A 185 3.86 -7.89 -17.21
N ASP A 186 3.79 -7.68 -18.51
CA ASP A 186 2.61 -7.12 -19.19
C ASP A 186 1.53 -8.19 -19.43
N ASN A 187 1.57 -9.29 -18.69
CA ASN A 187 0.59 -10.37 -18.71
C ASN A 187 -0.62 -9.98 -17.85
N PHE A 188 -1.79 -10.53 -18.20
CA PHE A 188 -3.00 -10.40 -17.39
C PHE A 188 -2.80 -10.95 -15.98
N VAL A 189 -3.43 -10.28 -15.02
CA VAL A 189 -3.56 -10.80 -13.66
C VAL A 189 -4.42 -12.09 -13.63
N ASN A 190 -5.31 -12.34 -14.61
CA ASN A 190 -6.24 -13.49 -14.63
C ASN A 190 -6.35 -14.23 -15.99
N GLY A 191 -5.52 -13.91 -16.98
CA GLY A 191 -5.70 -14.44 -18.33
C GLY A 191 -5.25 -15.89 -18.46
N ILE A 192 -6.11 -16.75 -19.02
CA ILE A 192 -5.69 -18.00 -19.63
C ILE A 192 -5.05 -17.61 -20.97
N GLU A 193 -3.73 -17.74 -21.10
CA GLU A 193 -3.09 -17.67 -22.41
C GLU A 193 -3.63 -18.82 -23.27
N CYS A 194 -4.44 -18.54 -24.30
CA CYS A 194 -4.63 -19.48 -25.40
C CYS A 194 -3.24 -19.76 -25.97
N LYS A 195 -2.61 -20.87 -25.56
CA LYS A 195 -1.40 -21.33 -26.22
C LYS A 195 -1.80 -21.74 -27.62
N TYR A 196 -1.31 -21.00 -28.62
CA TYR A 196 -1.28 -21.51 -29.99
C TYR A 196 -0.45 -22.80 -29.97
N GLN A 197 -1.10 -23.95 -30.15
CA GLN A 197 -0.42 -25.15 -30.60
C GLN A 197 -0.10 -24.90 -32.08
N THR A 198 1.13 -24.43 -32.34
CA THR A 198 1.74 -24.44 -33.67
C THR A 198 2.12 -25.85 -34.07
#